data_AF-A0A2W7N960-F1
#
_entry.id   AF-A0A2W7N960-F1
#
_cell.length_a   1.000
_cell.length_b   1.000
_cell.length_c   1.000
_cell.angle_alpha   90.00
_cell.angle_beta   90.00
_cell.angle_gamma   90.00
#
_symmetry.space_group_name_H-M   'P 1'
#
loop_
_entity.id
_entity.type
_entity.pdbx_description
1 polymer ?
#
loop_
_entity_poly.entity_id
_entity_poly.type
_entity_poly.pdbx_seq_one_letter_code
_entity_poly.pdbx_strand_id
1 'polypeptide(L)'
;MYRRVAIVADPGAVLRRLCDRMGLTFEAGMAAYRRHGHHVFAGNFGTLSLIAGQGRGEGPAKLVVKRNQSLYDRRGRAIFDDQRWRDELAPWQLDVIDRRAGALNRAFGYA
;
A
#
# COMPACT_ATOMS: atom_id res chain seq x y z
N MET A 1 -16.73 1.01 6.47
CA MET A 1 -15.26 0.85 6.41
C MET A 1 -14.93 -0.23 5.40
N TYR A 2 -14.01 0.01 4.46
CA TYR A 2 -13.62 -0.99 3.45
C TYR A 2 -12.57 -1.93 4.05
N ARG A 3 -12.79 -3.26 3.96
CA ARG A 3 -11.82 -4.26 4.44
C ARG A 3 -10.74 -4.48 3.39
N ARG A 4 -9.49 -4.68 3.82
CA ARG A 4 -8.33 -4.94 2.94
C ARG A 4 -8.57 -6.12 1.98
N VAL A 5 -9.17 -7.21 2.47
CA VAL A 5 -9.50 -8.39 1.65
C VAL A 5 -10.40 -8.03 0.47
N ALA A 6 -11.36 -7.11 0.67
CA ALA A 6 -12.22 -6.64 -0.42
C ALA A 6 -11.45 -5.78 -1.44
N ILE A 7 -10.44 -5.02 -1.01
CA ILE A 7 -9.57 -4.24 -1.89
C ILE A 7 -8.69 -5.17 -2.73
N VAL A 8 -8.17 -6.24 -2.15
CA VAL A 8 -7.35 -7.22 -2.89
C VAL A 8 -8.19 -8.02 -3.88
N ALA A 9 -9.41 -8.42 -3.49
CA ALA A 9 -10.28 -9.25 -4.32
C ALA A 9 -10.85 -8.49 -5.54
N ASP A 10 -11.35 -7.27 -5.34
CA ASP A 10 -11.84 -6.42 -6.44
C ASP A 10 -11.58 -4.93 -6.13
N PRO A 11 -10.39 -4.41 -6.47
CA PRO A 11 -10.05 -3.01 -6.31
C PRO A 11 -11.03 -2.08 -7.05
N GLY A 12 -11.56 -2.51 -8.21
CA GLY A 12 -12.45 -1.71 -9.04
C GLY A 12 -13.84 -1.55 -8.41
N ALA A 13 -14.38 -2.61 -7.79
CA ALA A 13 -15.62 -2.50 -7.02
C ALA A 13 -15.46 -1.61 -5.77
N VAL A 14 -14.32 -1.66 -5.09
CA VAL A 14 -14.05 -0.73 -3.98
C VAL A 14 -13.96 0.70 -4.47
N LEU A 15 -13.25 0.94 -5.58
CA LEU A 15 -13.06 2.27 -6.13
C LEU A 15 -14.38 2.89 -6.61
N ARG A 16 -15.25 2.11 -7.26
CA ARG A 16 -16.62 2.53 -7.61
C ARG A 16 -17.41 3.01 -6.39
N ARG A 17 -17.47 2.19 -5.32
CA ARG A 17 -18.17 2.57 -4.09
C ARG A 17 -17.59 3.81 -3.42
N LEU A 18 -16.27 4.01 -3.52
CA LEU A 18 -15.61 5.22 -3.03
C LEU A 18 -16.03 6.45 -3.84
N CYS A 19 -16.01 6.35 -5.17
CA CYS A 19 -16.49 7.41 -6.08
C CYS A 19 -17.95 7.77 -5.78
N ASP A 20 -18.84 6.77 -5.68
CA ASP A 20 -20.26 6.98 -5.36
C ASP A 20 -20.45 7.73 -4.03
N ARG A 21 -19.71 7.31 -2.99
CA ARG A 21 -19.79 7.96 -1.66
C ARG A 21 -19.29 9.40 -1.67
N MET A 22 -18.32 9.72 -2.53
CA MET A 22 -17.73 11.05 -2.65
C MET A 22 -18.45 11.94 -3.67
N GLY A 23 -19.45 11.41 -4.39
CA GLY A 23 -20.11 12.13 -5.48
C GLY A 23 -19.20 12.35 -6.70
N LEU A 24 -18.22 11.46 -6.92
CA LEU A 24 -17.33 11.49 -8.07
C LEU A 24 -17.75 10.46 -9.12
N THR A 25 -17.55 10.78 -10.39
CA THR A 25 -17.71 9.80 -11.48
C THR A 25 -16.56 8.78 -11.41
N PHE A 26 -16.89 7.49 -11.43
CA PHE A 26 -15.87 6.45 -11.55
C PHE A 26 -15.32 6.39 -12.98
N GLU A 27 -14.00 6.46 -13.11
CA GLU A 27 -13.30 6.21 -14.37
C GLU A 27 -12.42 4.97 -14.25
N ALA A 28 -12.52 4.03 -15.20
CA ALA A 28 -11.74 2.79 -15.18
C ALA A 28 -10.21 3.04 -15.13
N GLY A 29 -9.76 4.17 -15.67
CA GLY A 29 -8.36 4.61 -15.64
C GLY A 29 -7.83 4.92 -14.23
N MET A 30 -8.70 5.21 -13.25
CA MET A 30 -8.28 5.55 -11.89
C MET A 30 -7.48 4.42 -11.21
N ALA A 31 -7.80 3.15 -11.51
CA ALA A 31 -7.02 2.01 -11.01
C ALA A 31 -5.59 1.96 -11.57
N ALA A 32 -5.35 2.60 -12.72
CA ALA A 32 -4.05 2.73 -13.34
C ALA A 32 -3.31 4.01 -12.91
N TYR A 33 -3.61 4.55 -11.71
CA TYR A 33 -3.04 5.82 -11.19
C TYR A 33 -1.51 5.92 -11.35
N ARG A 34 -0.81 4.78 -11.23
CA ARG A 34 0.64 4.63 -11.42
C ARG A 34 1.17 4.95 -12.83
N ARG A 35 0.30 5.14 -13.82
CA ARG A 35 0.68 5.50 -15.20
C ARG A 35 0.73 7.03 -15.38
N HIS A 36 0.22 7.78 -14.42
CA HIS A 36 0.20 9.23 -14.47
C HIS A 36 1.49 9.81 -13.88
N GLY A 37 1.79 11.07 -14.22
CA GLY A 37 2.91 11.79 -13.61
C GLY A 37 2.68 11.98 -12.11
N HIS A 38 3.69 11.64 -11.31
CA HIS A 38 3.66 11.88 -9.86
C HIS A 38 4.62 13.02 -9.52
N HIS A 39 4.16 13.95 -8.69
CA HIS A 39 5.03 14.96 -8.11
C HIS A 39 5.91 14.33 -7.02
N VAL A 40 7.18 14.72 -6.97
CA VAL A 40 8.19 14.16 -6.04
C VAL A 40 8.14 14.82 -4.66
N PHE A 41 7.32 15.86 -4.47
CA PHE A 41 7.29 16.63 -3.23
C PHE A 41 6.64 15.82 -2.10
N ALA A 42 7.42 15.53 -1.04
CA ALA A 42 6.97 14.92 0.21
C ALA A 42 6.24 13.56 0.10
N GLY A 43 6.65 12.70 -0.84
CA GLY A 43 6.09 11.35 -0.99
C GLY A 43 6.54 10.39 0.12
N ASN A 44 5.64 9.47 0.53
CA ASN A 44 6.04 8.33 1.36
C ASN A 44 6.94 7.36 0.58
N PHE A 45 7.56 6.40 1.27
CA PHE A 45 8.50 5.44 0.66
C PHE A 45 7.91 4.64 -0.51
N GLY A 46 6.61 4.34 -0.48
CA GLY A 46 5.92 3.66 -1.58
C GLY A 46 5.85 4.54 -2.83
N THR A 47 5.49 5.81 -2.67
CA THR A 47 5.45 6.80 -3.76
C THR A 47 6.84 7.02 -4.35
N LEU A 48 7.88 7.15 -3.52
CA LEU A 48 9.25 7.31 -4.00
C LEU A 48 9.74 6.07 -4.78
N SER A 49 9.38 4.87 -4.33
CA SER A 49 9.70 3.61 -5.03
C SER A 49 8.96 3.52 -6.39
N LEU A 50 7.71 3.97 -6.43
CA LEU A 50 6.92 4.02 -7.67
C LEU A 50 7.57 4.91 -8.73
N ILE A 51 8.02 6.11 -8.33
CA ILE A 51 8.67 7.12 -9.17
C ILE A 51 10.06 6.65 -9.62
N ALA A 52 10.85 6.08 -8.70
CA ALA A 52 12.17 5.53 -9.02
C ALA A 52 12.06 4.41 -10.07
N GLY A 53 11.08 3.52 -9.92
CA GLY A 53 10.82 2.45 -10.88
C GLY A 53 10.21 2.93 -12.22
N GLN A 54 9.91 4.22 -12.40
CA GLN A 54 9.56 4.84 -13.69
C GLN A 54 10.78 5.50 -14.35
N GLY A 55 11.98 5.40 -13.75
CA GLY A 55 13.18 6.10 -14.24
C GLY A 55 13.18 7.61 -13.97
N ARG A 56 12.26 8.11 -13.14
CA ARG A 56 12.04 9.55 -12.90
C ARG A 56 12.55 10.04 -11.54
N GLY A 57 13.36 9.25 -10.84
CA GLY A 57 13.92 9.59 -9.53
C GLY A 57 15.37 10.07 -9.62
N GLU A 58 15.62 11.31 -9.20
CA GLU A 58 16.97 11.85 -8.96
C GLU A 58 17.26 12.00 -7.45
N GLY A 59 18.53 11.93 -7.07
CA GLY A 59 18.98 12.17 -5.69
C GLY A 59 18.56 11.09 -4.65
N PRO A 60 18.22 11.46 -3.40
CA PRO A 60 18.06 10.54 -2.25
C PRO A 60 16.96 9.48 -2.43
N ALA A 61 16.06 9.65 -3.40
CA ALA A 61 15.10 8.63 -3.81
C ALA A 61 15.77 7.33 -4.31
N LYS A 62 16.99 7.38 -4.86
CA LYS A 62 17.74 6.17 -5.29
C LYS A 62 18.31 5.35 -4.13
N LEU A 63 18.63 5.98 -2.99
CA LEU A 63 19.28 5.32 -1.84
C LEU A 63 18.30 4.48 -1.00
N VAL A 64 17.08 4.98 -0.84
CA VAL A 64 16.02 4.35 -0.04
C VAL A 64 15.46 3.09 -0.70
N VAL A 65 15.51 3.04 -2.02
CA VAL A 65 14.85 2.03 -2.84
C VAL A 65 15.53 0.65 -2.73
N LYS A 66 16.85 0.57 -2.54
CA LYS A 66 17.60 -0.71 -2.49
C LYS A 66 17.11 -1.73 -1.45
N ARG A 67 16.55 -1.29 -0.31
CA ARG A 67 16.20 -2.22 0.79
C ARG A 67 14.87 -2.96 0.58
N ASN A 68 13.92 -2.35 -0.14
CA ASN A 68 12.58 -2.92 -0.39
C ASN A 68 12.28 -3.24 -1.86
N GLN A 69 13.20 -2.90 -2.78
CA GLN A 69 13.09 -3.18 -4.21
C GLN A 69 12.78 -4.67 -4.47
N SER A 70 13.47 -5.58 -3.77
CA SER A 70 13.31 -7.04 -3.99
C SER A 70 11.90 -7.58 -3.76
N LEU A 71 11.06 -6.92 -2.94
CA LEU A 71 9.68 -7.33 -2.69
C LEU A 71 8.78 -6.95 -3.87
N TYR A 72 8.85 -5.67 -4.26
CA TYR A 72 8.03 -5.11 -5.34
C TYR A 72 8.49 -5.59 -6.73
N ASP A 73 9.77 -5.93 -6.88
CA ASP A 73 10.31 -6.54 -8.10
C ASP A 73 9.81 -7.99 -8.25
N ARG A 74 9.81 -8.78 -7.16
CA ARG A 74 9.39 -10.20 -7.20
C ARG A 74 7.89 -10.40 -7.37
N ARG A 75 7.06 -9.61 -6.67
CA ARG A 75 5.59 -9.72 -6.75
C ARG A 75 4.96 -8.88 -7.87
N GLY A 76 5.76 -8.03 -8.52
CA GLY A 76 5.24 -6.98 -9.37
C GLY A 76 4.44 -5.95 -8.58
N ARG A 77 3.82 -5.00 -9.28
CA ARG A 77 3.02 -3.90 -8.68
C ARG A 77 1.55 -4.28 -8.46
N ALA A 78 1.27 -5.55 -8.15
CA ALA A 78 -0.08 -6.01 -7.83
C ALA A 78 -0.52 -5.50 -6.44
N ILE A 79 -1.82 -5.31 -6.25
CA ILE A 79 -2.39 -5.08 -4.92
C ILE A 79 -2.42 -6.43 -4.22
N PHE A 80 -1.78 -6.53 -3.06
CA PHE A 80 -1.76 -7.78 -2.30
C PHE A 80 -1.92 -7.51 -0.82
N ASP A 81 -2.28 -8.58 -0.14
CA ASP A 81 -2.33 -8.64 1.30
C ASP A 81 -0.91 -8.85 1.88
N ASP A 82 -0.30 -7.78 2.41
CA ASP A 82 0.98 -7.90 3.14
C ASP A 82 0.74 -8.27 4.61
N GLN A 83 0.96 -9.54 4.93
CA GLN A 83 0.91 -10.06 6.30
C GLN A 83 2.28 -10.44 6.86
N ARG A 84 3.38 -10.14 6.15
CA ARG A 84 4.72 -10.61 6.53
C ARG A 84 5.16 -10.16 7.91
N TRP A 85 4.62 -9.05 8.42
CA TRP A 85 4.88 -8.59 9.78
C TRP A 85 4.55 -9.64 10.86
N ARG A 86 3.65 -10.59 10.57
CA ARG A 86 3.32 -11.69 11.49
C ARG A 86 4.48 -12.67 11.64
N ASP A 87 5.24 -12.86 10.56
CA ASP A 87 6.31 -13.86 10.48
C ASP A 87 7.71 -13.23 10.62
N GLU A 88 7.87 -11.97 10.20
CA GLU A 88 9.16 -11.24 10.19
C GLU A 88 9.47 -10.55 11.54
N LEU A 89 8.47 -10.32 12.39
CA LEU A 89 8.67 -9.67 13.69
C LEU A 89 8.98 -10.69 14.78
N ALA A 90 9.93 -10.33 15.65
CA ALA A 90 10.24 -11.12 16.82
C ALA A 90 9.05 -11.15 17.81
N PRO A 91 8.91 -12.20 18.64
CA PRO A 91 7.78 -12.34 19.56
C PRO A 91 7.56 -11.13 20.48
N TRP A 92 8.63 -10.52 20.97
CA TRP A 92 8.53 -9.33 21.82
C TRP A 92 7.99 -8.10 21.08
N GLN A 93 8.23 -8.00 19.77
CA GLN A 93 7.71 -6.90 18.95
C GLN A 93 6.21 -7.08 18.71
N LEU A 94 5.78 -8.33 18.47
CA LEU A 94 4.36 -8.68 18.36
C LEU A 94 3.62 -8.39 19.67
N ASP A 95 4.21 -8.73 20.81
CA ASP A 95 3.65 -8.43 22.13
C ASP A 95 3.48 -6.91 22.37
N VAL A 96 4.46 -6.09 21.99
CA VAL A 96 4.34 -4.62 22.06
C VAL A 96 3.19 -4.10 21.18
N ILE A 97 3.02 -4.67 19.97
CA ILE A 97 1.92 -4.32 19.07
C ILE A 97 0.57 -4.73 19.67
N ASP A 98 0.44 -5.94 20.19
CA ASP A 98 -0.82 -6.41 20.78
C ASP A 98 -1.20 -5.58 22.02
N ARG A 99 -0.24 -5.24 22.87
CA ARG A 99 -0.48 -4.36 24.03
C ARG A 99 -0.95 -2.96 23.65
N ARG A 100 -0.43 -2.39 22.55
CA ARG A 100 -0.77 -1.01 22.13
C ARG A 100 -1.98 -0.92 21.20
N ALA A 101 -2.15 -1.90 20.32
CA ALA A 101 -3.08 -1.84 19.21
C ALA A 101 -3.93 -3.11 19.05
N GLY A 102 -3.74 -4.13 19.88
CA GLY A 102 -4.43 -5.43 19.76
C GLY A 102 -5.94 -5.33 19.78
N ALA A 103 -6.50 -4.54 20.70
CA ALA A 103 -7.95 -4.31 20.77
C ALA A 103 -8.50 -3.66 19.49
N LEU A 104 -7.78 -2.66 18.96
CA LEU A 104 -8.14 -1.96 17.73
C LEU A 104 -8.02 -2.88 16.50
N ASN A 105 -6.93 -3.65 16.44
CA ASN A 105 -6.68 -4.65 15.41
C ASN A 105 -7.81 -5.68 15.36
N ARG A 106 -8.21 -6.24 16.51
CA ARG A 106 -9.35 -7.16 16.63
C ARG A 106 -10.65 -6.52 16.18
N ALA A 107 -10.94 -5.28 16.60
CA ALA A 107 -12.13 -4.55 16.17
C ALA A 107 -12.19 -4.33 14.64
N PHE A 108 -11.03 -4.22 13.98
CA PHE A 108 -10.90 -4.13 12.54
C PHE A 108 -10.78 -5.49 11.82
N GLY A 109 -10.84 -6.60 12.55
CA GLY A 109 -10.80 -7.96 11.99
C GLY A 109 -9.39 -8.48 11.70
N TYR A 110 -8.37 -7.90 12.32
CA TYR A 110 -7.01 -8.44 12.35
C TYR A 110 -6.88 -9.33 13.60
N ALA A 111 -7.04 -10.64 13.41
CA ALA A 111 -6.71 -11.68 14.40
C ALA A 111 -5.45 -12.42 13.94
#